data_AF-A0A2T4WGS5-F1
#
_entry.id   AF-A0A2T4WGS5-F1
#
_cell.length_a   1.000
_cell.length_b   1.000
_cell.length_c   1.000
_cell.angle_alpha   90.00
_cell.angle_beta   90.00
_cell.angle_gamma   90.00
#
_symmetry.space_group_name_H-M   'P 1'
#
loop_
_entity.id
_entity.type
_entity.pdbx_description
1 polymer ?
#
loop_
_entity_poly.entity_id
_entity_poly.type
_entity_poly.pdbx_seq_one_letter_code
_entity_poly.pdbx_strand_id
1 'polypeptide(L)'
;NVPQWSSFDQFASSNFTRAFWIILYVLFFVKFATTWWMWLFLPMIMLMAPIHGLIINWYAHIYGYVNFKVKDTSKNLLPFDFLMMGEAYHNNHHKYGGRANFGVKWHEVDPTYLIMRMLNSLGLIKLKASA
;
A
#
# COMPACT_ATOMS: atom_id res chain seq x y z
N ASN A 1 17.55 1.31 -9.11
CA ASN A 1 17.95 2.74 -9.07
C ASN A 1 16.78 3.60 -9.47
N VAL A 2 15.91 3.90 -8.52
CA VAL A 2 14.87 4.93 -8.66
C VAL A 2 15.43 6.24 -8.11
N PRO A 3 15.07 7.41 -8.67
CA PRO A 3 15.51 8.70 -8.14
C PRO A 3 15.12 8.82 -6.66
N GLN A 4 16.06 9.23 -5.82
CA GLN A 4 15.85 9.47 -4.40
C GLN A 4 15.53 10.94 -4.18
N TRP A 5 14.42 11.26 -3.54
CA TRP A 5 13.96 12.64 -3.30
C TRP A 5 14.03 12.96 -1.81
N SER A 6 15.26 13.03 -1.28
CA SER A 6 15.51 13.13 0.17
C SER A 6 14.82 14.31 0.85
N SER A 7 14.75 15.47 0.18
CA SER A 7 14.07 16.65 0.72
C SER A 7 12.56 16.42 0.86
N PHE A 8 11.93 15.78 -0.13
CA PHE A 8 10.53 15.43 -0.08
C PHE A 8 10.27 14.35 0.98
N ASP A 9 11.13 13.33 1.07
CA ASP A 9 11.00 12.28 2.07
C ASP A 9 11.12 12.83 3.50
N GLN A 10 12.06 13.75 3.74
CA GLN A 10 12.20 14.43 5.03
C GLN A 10 10.98 15.30 5.36
N PHE A 11 10.47 16.04 4.39
CA PHE A 11 9.25 16.83 4.57
C PHE A 11 8.04 15.94 4.87
N ALA A 12 7.81 14.91 4.06
CA ALA A 12 6.68 14.00 4.18
C ALA A 12 6.70 13.22 5.49
N SER A 13 7.88 12.85 5.99
CA SER A 13 8.07 12.12 7.24
C SER A 13 8.15 13.01 8.49
N SER A 14 8.19 14.34 8.34
CA SER A 14 8.36 15.29 9.44
C SER A 14 7.19 15.30 10.43
N ASN A 15 7.48 15.67 11.69
CA ASN A 15 6.46 15.88 12.71
C ASN A 15 5.48 17.01 12.35
N PHE A 16 5.94 18.01 11.60
CA PHE A 16 5.10 19.08 11.09
C PHE A 16 4.01 18.52 10.17
N THR A 17 4.38 17.74 9.15
CA THR A 17 3.43 17.14 8.20
C THR A 17 2.46 16.20 8.90
N ARG A 18 2.92 15.42 9.88
CA ARG A 18 2.04 14.56 10.69
C ARG A 18 1.01 15.40 11.47
N ALA A 19 1.46 16.42 12.19
CA ALA A 19 0.57 17.30 12.94
C ALA A 19 -0.44 18.01 12.01
N PHE A 20 0.03 18.48 10.86
CA PHE A 20 -0.81 19.11 9.84
C PHE A 20 -1.96 18.20 9.39
N TRP A 21 -1.66 16.95 9.01
CA TRP A 21 -2.70 16.00 8.60
C TRP A 21 -3.64 15.60 9.74
N ILE A 22 -3.13 15.44 10.96
CA ILE A 22 -3.96 15.17 12.15
C ILE A 22 -4.96 16.31 12.37
N ILE A 23 -4.48 17.56 12.34
CA ILE A 23 -5.34 18.73 12.50
C ILE A 23 -6.38 18.78 11.38
N LEU A 24 -5.98 18.55 10.12
CA LEU A 24 -6.88 18.55 8.97
C LEU A 24 -7.99 17.50 9.13
N TYR A 25 -7.65 16.27 9.53
CA TYR A 25 -8.65 15.24 9.79
C TYR A 25 -9.55 15.59 10.97
N VAL A 26 -9.01 16.11 12.08
CA VAL A 26 -9.83 16.56 13.21
C VAL A 26 -10.82 17.64 12.77
N LEU A 27 -10.38 18.65 12.02
CA LEU A 27 -11.25 19.73 11.52
C LEU A 27 -12.34 19.20 10.58
N PHE A 28 -12.01 18.22 9.72
CA PHE A 28 -12.99 17.54 8.89
C PHE A 28 -14.07 16.87 9.75
N PHE A 29 -13.68 16.14 10.80
CA PHE A 29 -14.64 15.50 11.70
C PHE A 29 -15.46 16.51 12.50
N VAL A 30 -14.85 17.58 13.03
CA VAL A 30 -15.58 18.68 13.68
C VAL A 30 -16.67 19.24 12.77
N LYS A 31 -16.38 19.38 11.47
CA LYS A 31 -17.32 19.96 10.50
C LYS A 31 -18.43 19.01 10.07
N PHE A 32 -18.14 17.73 9.92
CA PHE A 32 -19.04 16.76 9.25
C PHE A 32 -19.60 15.66 10.16
N ALA A 33 -19.00 15.38 11.32
CA ALA A 33 -19.48 14.37 12.24
C ALA A 33 -20.74 14.88 12.97
N THR A 34 -21.92 14.45 12.52
CA THR A 34 -23.21 14.87 13.09
C THR A 34 -23.62 14.05 14.31
N THR A 35 -22.96 12.92 14.58
CA THR A 35 -23.29 12.02 15.68
C THR A 35 -22.02 11.45 16.31
N TRP A 36 -22.06 11.20 17.61
CA TRP A 36 -20.89 10.82 18.42
C TRP A 36 -20.13 9.60 17.88
N TRP A 37 -20.82 8.57 17.36
CA TRP A 37 -20.19 7.33 16.91
C TRP A 37 -19.34 7.53 15.65
N MET A 38 -19.58 8.58 14.87
CA MET A 38 -18.75 8.90 13.71
C MET A 38 -17.30 9.18 14.15
N TRP A 39 -17.09 9.73 15.35
CA TRP A 39 -15.76 9.97 15.90
C TRP A 39 -14.92 8.70 16.08
N LEU A 40 -15.53 7.50 16.08
CA LEU A 40 -14.80 6.23 16.08
C LEU A 40 -13.99 6.02 14.79
N PHE A 41 -14.36 6.65 13.67
CA PHE A 41 -13.57 6.60 12.43
C PHE A 41 -12.30 7.43 12.48
N LEU A 42 -12.22 8.44 13.34
CA LEU A 42 -11.02 9.28 13.45
C LEU A 42 -9.78 8.46 13.87
N PRO A 43 -9.79 7.71 14.99
CA PRO A 43 -8.65 6.86 15.35
C PRO A 43 -8.41 5.75 14.32
N MET A 44 -9.45 5.21 13.68
CA MET A 44 -9.28 4.22 12.60
C MET A 44 -8.47 4.81 11.46
N ILE A 45 -8.83 5.98 10.93
CA ILE A 45 -8.12 6.66 9.83
C ILE A 45 -6.69 7.00 10.24
N MET A 46 -6.49 7.51 11.46
CA MET A 46 -5.16 7.85 11.96
C MET A 46 -4.23 6.63 12.06
N LEU A 47 -4.78 5.45 12.32
CA LEU A 47 -4.03 4.20 12.48
C LEU A 47 -3.97 3.36 11.20
N MET A 48 -4.63 3.76 10.10
CA MET A 48 -4.64 2.97 8.87
C MET A 48 -3.23 2.65 8.35
N ALA A 49 -2.34 3.65 8.29
CA ALA A 49 -0.98 3.46 7.78
C ALA A 49 -0.15 2.45 8.61
N PRO A 50 -0.02 2.57 9.94
CA PRO A 50 0.71 1.58 10.72
C PRO A 50 0.03 0.20 10.73
N ILE A 51 -1.32 0.13 10.69
CA ILE A 51 -2.04 -1.14 10.59
C ILE A 51 -1.75 -1.83 9.25
N HIS A 52 -1.79 -1.10 8.14
CA HIS A 52 -1.42 -1.62 6.83
C HIS A 52 0.01 -2.16 6.83
N GLY A 53 0.96 -1.38 7.36
CA GLY A 53 2.35 -1.79 7.51
C GLY A 53 2.52 -3.05 8.36
N LEU A 54 1.74 -3.20 9.43
CA LEU A 54 1.72 -4.42 10.24
C LEU A 54 1.21 -5.63 9.43
N ILE A 55 0.13 -5.48 8.66
CA ILE A 55 -0.43 -6.56 7.85
C ILE A 55 0.60 -7.08 6.84
N ILE A 56 1.22 -6.18 6.08
CA ILE A 56 2.15 -6.56 5.02
C ILE A 56 3.50 -7.02 5.59
N ASN A 57 4.09 -6.30 6.54
CA ASN A 57 5.45 -6.62 7.01
C ASN A 57 5.50 -7.73 8.06
N TRP A 58 4.42 -7.96 8.80
CA TRP A 58 4.37 -9.01 9.83
C TRP A 58 3.51 -10.20 9.39
N TYR A 59 2.23 -9.99 9.10
CA TYR A 59 1.33 -11.10 8.80
C TYR A 59 1.68 -11.81 7.49
N ALA A 60 2.12 -11.08 6.46
CA ALA A 60 2.58 -11.71 5.22
C ALA A 60 3.92 -12.48 5.37
N HIS A 61 4.57 -12.42 6.53
CA HIS A 61 5.73 -13.26 6.85
C HIS A 61 5.38 -14.49 7.71
N ILE A 62 4.13 -14.61 8.15
CA ILE A 62 3.65 -15.70 9.01
C ILE A 62 2.60 -16.54 8.26
N TYR A 63 1.60 -15.89 7.68
CA TYR A 63 0.43 -16.52 7.07
C TYR A 63 0.42 -16.34 5.55
N GLY A 64 -0.27 -17.27 4.88
CA GLY A 64 -0.45 -17.25 3.44
C GLY A 64 0.24 -18.41 2.72
N TYR A 65 0.37 -18.27 1.41
CA TYR A 65 0.92 -19.29 0.52
C TYR A 65 2.19 -18.79 -0.16
N VAL A 66 2.97 -19.72 -0.72
CA VAL A 66 4.25 -19.43 -1.36
C VAL A 66 4.19 -19.86 -2.81
N ASN A 67 4.54 -18.95 -3.72
CA ASN A 67 4.72 -19.26 -5.15
C ASN A 67 6.20 -19.47 -5.48
N PHE A 68 7.10 -18.78 -4.78
CA PHE A 68 8.52 -18.78 -5.07
C PHE A 68 9.37 -19.05 -3.83
N LYS A 69 10.40 -19.87 -3.99
CA LYS A 69 11.44 -20.06 -2.99
C LYS A 69 12.35 -18.81 -2.96
N VAL A 70 12.30 -18.07 -1.87
CA VAL A 70 13.14 -16.91 -1.55
C VAL A 70 13.95 -17.18 -0.28
N LYS A 71 14.83 -16.24 0.11
CA LYS A 71 15.72 -16.41 1.29
C LYS A 71 15.07 -15.98 2.61
N ASP A 72 13.95 -15.26 2.53
CA ASP A 72 13.14 -14.80 3.67
C ASP A 72 11.88 -15.67 3.86
N THR A 73 11.03 -15.27 4.81
CA THR A 73 9.78 -15.96 5.17
C THR A 73 8.53 -15.38 4.49
N SER A 74 8.68 -14.53 3.47
CA SER A 74 7.55 -13.88 2.80
C SER A 74 6.58 -14.87 2.17
N LYS A 75 5.29 -14.54 2.28
CA LYS A 75 4.15 -15.30 1.77
C LYS A 75 3.18 -14.34 1.09
N ASN A 76 2.43 -14.84 0.12
CA ASN A 76 1.26 -14.12 -0.38
C ASN A 76 0.13 -14.30 0.63
N LEU A 77 -0.31 -13.21 1.25
CA LEU A 77 -1.24 -13.25 2.37
C LEU A 77 -2.68 -13.52 1.91
N LEU A 78 -3.11 -12.89 0.81
CA LEU A 78 -4.46 -13.05 0.25
C LEU A 78 -4.41 -13.67 -1.16
N PRO A 79 -5.34 -14.57 -1.53
CA PRO A 79 -5.47 -15.04 -2.91
C PRO A 79 -5.94 -13.95 -3.87
N PHE A 80 -6.84 -13.07 -3.41
CA PHE A 80 -7.34 -11.89 -4.10
C PHE A 80 -7.15 -10.67 -3.18
N ASP A 81 -6.29 -9.72 -3.58
CA ASP A 81 -5.85 -8.62 -2.73
C ASP A 81 -6.37 -7.26 -3.20
N PHE A 82 -7.67 -7.06 -3.00
CA PHE A 82 -8.26 -5.74 -3.17
C PHE A 82 -7.97 -4.79 -2.00
N LEU A 83 -7.78 -5.34 -0.78
CA LEU A 83 -7.66 -4.55 0.44
C LEU A 83 -6.31 -3.84 0.52
N MET A 84 -5.21 -4.53 0.20
CA MET A 84 -3.86 -3.97 0.24
C MET A 84 -3.37 -3.57 -1.15
N MET A 85 -4.28 -3.49 -2.12
CA MET A 85 -4.01 -2.98 -3.47
C MET A 85 -2.86 -3.72 -4.18
N GLY A 86 -2.70 -5.03 -3.92
CA GLY A 86 -1.68 -5.90 -4.51
C GLY A 86 -0.47 -6.15 -3.62
N GLU A 87 -0.26 -5.36 -2.56
CA GLU A 87 0.89 -5.50 -1.66
C GLU A 87 0.89 -6.81 -0.85
N ALA A 88 -0.28 -7.45 -0.69
CA ALA A 88 -0.40 -8.74 -0.04
C ALA A 88 0.22 -9.88 -0.86
N TYR A 89 0.54 -9.68 -2.15
CA TYR A 89 1.35 -10.61 -2.95
C TYR A 89 2.84 -10.50 -2.63
N HIS A 90 3.15 -10.52 -1.33
CA HIS A 90 4.45 -10.18 -0.78
C HIS A 90 5.55 -11.17 -1.23
N ASN A 91 5.26 -12.48 -1.28
CA ASN A 91 6.23 -13.47 -1.78
C ASN A 91 6.61 -13.24 -3.25
N ASN A 92 5.62 -12.87 -4.07
CA ASN A 92 5.89 -12.51 -5.47
C ASN A 92 6.76 -11.25 -5.57
N HIS A 93 6.48 -10.24 -4.73
CA HIS A 93 7.27 -9.02 -4.63
C HIS A 93 8.72 -9.29 -4.19
N HIS A 94 8.94 -10.10 -3.16
CA HIS A 94 10.30 -10.47 -2.71
C HIS A 94 11.10 -11.24 -3.77
N LYS A 95 10.42 -12.05 -4.60
CA LYS A 95 11.08 -12.72 -5.73
C LYS A 95 11.40 -11.76 -6.88
N TYR A 96 10.48 -10.86 -7.22
CA TYR A 96 10.56 -9.99 -8.40
C TYR A 96 10.22 -8.52 -8.08
N GLY A 97 10.94 -7.90 -7.13
CA GLY A 97 10.60 -6.55 -6.64
C GLY A 97 10.69 -5.42 -7.67
N GLY A 98 11.29 -5.70 -8.85
CA GLY A 98 11.32 -4.76 -9.98
C GLY A 98 10.13 -4.87 -10.94
N ARG A 99 9.21 -5.83 -10.75
CA ARG A 99 8.01 -5.95 -11.59
C ARG A 99 6.92 -4.98 -11.11
N ALA A 100 6.22 -4.38 -12.06
CA ALA A 100 5.11 -3.48 -11.76
C ALA A 100 3.83 -4.23 -11.35
N ASN A 101 3.66 -5.48 -11.79
CA ASN A 101 2.57 -6.35 -11.37
C ASN A 101 3.09 -7.35 -10.33
N PHE A 102 2.50 -7.35 -9.14
CA PHE A 102 2.82 -8.34 -8.12
C PHE A 102 2.04 -9.66 -8.28
N GLY A 103 0.98 -9.68 -9.08
CA GLY A 103 0.23 -10.89 -9.40
C GLY A 103 0.95 -11.80 -10.40
N VAL A 104 0.95 -13.10 -10.15
CA VAL A 104 1.53 -14.15 -10.99
C VAL A 104 0.50 -15.19 -11.39
N LYS A 105 -0.39 -15.59 -10.48
CA LYS A 105 -1.49 -16.51 -10.78
C LYS A 105 -2.71 -15.75 -11.32
N TRP A 106 -3.58 -16.45 -12.04
CA TRP A 106 -4.76 -15.85 -12.68
C TRP A 106 -5.73 -15.17 -11.68
N HIS A 107 -5.78 -15.66 -10.43
CA HIS A 107 -6.61 -15.09 -9.37
C HIS A 107 -5.89 -13.96 -8.59
N GLU A 108 -4.59 -13.77 -8.82
CA GLU A 108 -3.80 -12.73 -8.17
C GLU A 108 -3.96 -11.41 -8.93
N VAL A 109 -5.04 -10.69 -8.62
CA VAL A 109 -5.35 -9.40 -9.24
C VAL A 109 -4.71 -8.30 -8.40
N ASP A 110 -3.79 -7.56 -9.02
CA ASP A 110 -3.15 -6.36 -8.45
C ASP A 110 -3.88 -5.10 -8.94
N PRO A 111 -4.73 -4.45 -8.11
CA PRO A 111 -5.45 -3.25 -8.50
C PRO A 111 -4.52 -2.08 -8.83
N THR A 112 -3.37 -1.96 -8.17
CA THR A 112 -2.39 -0.90 -8.44
C THR A 112 -1.82 -1.06 -9.84
N TYR A 113 -1.53 -2.29 -10.27
CA TYR A 113 -1.10 -2.57 -11.64
C TYR A 113 -2.17 -2.19 -12.68
N LEU A 114 -3.45 -2.46 -12.41
CA LEU A 114 -4.55 -2.04 -13.28
C LEU A 114 -4.62 -0.51 -13.42
N ILE A 115 -4.50 0.21 -12.30
CA ILE A 115 -4.45 1.68 -12.29
C ILE A 115 -3.24 2.17 -13.09
N MET A 116 -2.05 1.59 -12.88
CA MET A 116 -0.85 1.96 -13.64
C MET A 116 -1.02 1.71 -15.14
N ARG A 117 -1.65 0.60 -15.55
CA ARG A 117 -1.94 0.33 -16.96
C ARG A 117 -2.87 1.38 -17.56
N MET A 118 -3.90 1.80 -16.82
CA MET A 118 -4.78 2.89 -17.23
C MET A 118 -3.99 4.20 -17.39
N LEU A 119 -3.21 4.59 -16.39
CA LEU A 119 -2.38 5.81 -16.46
C LEU A 119 -1.38 5.77 -17.62
N ASN A 120 -0.80 4.60 -17.92
CA ASN A 120 0.07 4.41 -19.08
C ASN A 120 -0.68 4.54 -20.40
N SER A 121 -1.90 4.01 -20.51
CA SER A 121 -2.73 4.18 -21.72
C SER A 121 -3.15 5.63 -21.97
N LEU A 122 -3.28 6.43 -20.90
CA LEU A 122 -3.54 7.87 -20.98
C LEU A 122 -2.26 8.69 -21.25
N GLY A 123 -1.09 8.06 -21.33
CA GLY A 123 0.20 8.73 -21.54
C GLY A 123 0.71 9.52 -20.33
N LEU A 124 0.09 9.36 -19.15
CA LEU A 124 0.46 10.06 -17.92
C LEU A 124 1.74 9.49 -17.29
N ILE A 125 1.96 8.19 -17.47
CA ILE A 125 3.18 7.49 -17.03
C ILE A 125 3.70 6.60 -18.15
N LYS A 126 4.97 6.20 -18.05
CA LYS A 126 5.57 5.20 -18.94
C LYS A 126 5.91 3.94 -18.15
N LEU A 127 5.08 2.92 -18.28
CA LEU A 127 5.36 1.61 -17.70
C LEU A 127 6.46 0.92 -18.49
N LYS A 128 7.45 0.40 -17.76
CA LYS A 128 8.42 -0.53 -18.34
C LYS A 128 7.69 -1.85 -18.61
N ALA A 129 7.85 -2.41 -19.81
CA ALA A 129 7.37 -3.75 -20.09
C ALA A 129 7.92 -4.71 -19.02
N SER A 130 7.02 -5.38 -18.31
CA SER A 130 7.42 -6.35 -17.29
C SER A 130 8.03 -7.55 -18.01
N ALA A 131 9.27 -7.89 -17.67
CA ALA A 131 9.95 -9.09 -18.15
C ALA A 131 9.38 -10.35 -17.49
#